data_AF-A0A7V3YGE7-F1
#
_entry.id   AF-A0A7V3YGE7-F1
#
_cell.length_a   1.000
_cell.length_b   1.000
_cell.length_c   1.000
_cell.angle_alpha   90.00
_cell.angle_beta   90.00
_cell.angle_gamma   90.00
#
_symmetry.space_group_name_H-M   'P 1'
#
loop_
_entity.id
_entity.type
_entity.pdbx_description
1 polymer ?
#
loop_
_entity_poly.entity_id
_entity_poly.type
_entity_poly.pdbx_seq_one_letter_code
_entity_poly.pdbx_strand_id
1 'polypeptide(L)'
;MWLLLVVLALGFLVGKLVRSDLAKGVGKVLSTVGLLFLLFAMGVRLGQEEFLRMKLTFFGLSALFLAFAAGAGAVVVAGLVERMVSRRKRP
;
A
#
# COMPACT_ATOMS: atom_id res chain seq x y z
N MET A 1 -0.97 17.34 13.43
CA MET A 1 -2.21 17.12 12.66
C MET A 1 -2.43 18.18 11.59
N TRP A 2 -2.30 19.48 11.91
CA TRP A 2 -2.42 20.58 10.94
C TRP A 2 -1.50 20.49 9.71
N LEU A 3 -0.26 20.04 9.89
CA LEU A 3 0.69 19.84 8.79
C LEU A 3 0.20 18.83 7.73
N LEU A 4 -0.52 17.78 8.13
CA LEU A 4 -1.07 16.81 7.18
C LEU A 4 -2.16 17.42 6.31
N LEU A 5 -3.00 18.28 6.89
CA LEU A 5 -4.04 19.00 6.15
C LEU A 5 -3.43 19.94 5.11
N VAL A 6 -2.36 20.64 5.48
CA VAL A 6 -1.62 21.54 4.57
C VAL A 6 -1.00 20.76 3.42
N VAL A 7 -0.36 19.61 3.70
CA VAL A 7 0.24 18.75 2.67
C VAL A 7 -0.82 18.17 1.74
N LEU A 8 -2.00 17.77 2.27
CA LEU A 8 -3.11 17.30 1.43
C LEU A 8 -3.63 18.40 0.50
N ALA A 9 -3.83 19.61 1.03
CA ALA A 9 -4.33 20.74 0.26
C ALA A 9 -3.35 21.13 -0.85
N LEU A 10 -2.05 21.16 -0.57
CA LEU A 10 -0.99 21.40 -1.54
C LEU A 10 -0.93 20.31 -2.61
N GLY A 11 -0.96 19.04 -2.21
CA GLY A 11 -0.97 17.91 -3.14
C GLY A 11 -2.17 17.95 -4.10
N PHE A 12 -3.34 18.31 -3.60
CA PHE A 12 -4.54 18.49 -4.42
C PHE A 12 -4.42 19.68 -5.37
N LEU A 13 -3.91 20.82 -4.90
CA LEU A 13 -3.70 22.02 -5.74
C LEU A 13 -2.72 21.72 -6.88
N VAL A 14 -1.59 21.10 -6.56
CA VAL A 14 -0.54 20.74 -7.53
C VAL A 14 -1.06 19.71 -8.52
N GLY A 15 -1.81 18.70 -8.05
CA GLY A 15 -2.43 17.70 -8.93
C GLY A 15 -3.47 18.28 -9.89
N LYS A 16 -4.20 19.32 -9.48
CA LYS A 16 -5.15 20.03 -10.34
C LYS A 16 -4.45 20.92 -11.38
N LEU A 17 -3.34 21.56 -11.00
CA LEU A 17 -2.58 22.45 -11.87
C LEU A 17 -1.74 21.68 -12.90
N VAL A 18 -1.12 20.57 -12.50
CA VAL A 18 -0.24 19.76 -13.33
C VAL A 18 -1.05 18.65 -13.99
N ARG A 19 -1.91 19.02 -14.95
CA ARG A 19 -2.63 18.08 -15.82
C ARG A 19 -1.72 17.54 -16.95
N SER A 20 -0.54 17.02 -16.62
CA SER A 20 0.40 16.48 -17.59
C SER A 20 0.46 14.95 -17.51
N ASP A 21 0.41 14.25 -18.65
CA ASP A 21 0.52 12.78 -18.68
C ASP A 21 1.86 12.27 -18.12
N LEU A 22 2.92 13.10 -18.16
CA LEU A 22 4.19 12.85 -17.47
C LEU A 22 4.01 12.74 -15.95
N ALA A 23 3.14 13.55 -15.35
CA ALA A 23 2.86 13.52 -13.92
C ALA A 23 2.11 12.24 -13.48
N LYS A 24 1.32 11.63 -14.38
CA LYS A 24 0.68 10.32 -14.09
C LYS A 24 1.71 9.20 -14.01
N GLY A 25 2.68 9.17 -14.94
CA GLY A 25 3.74 8.16 -14.95
C GLY A 25 4.64 8.26 -13.73
N VAL A 26 5.15 9.47 -13.46
CA VAL A 26 6.02 9.75 -12.30
C VAL A 26 5.25 9.56 -10.99
N GLY A 27 3.98 9.98 -10.92
CA GLY A 27 3.14 9.81 -9.74
C GLY A 27 2.92 8.34 -9.36
N LYS A 28 2.76 7.45 -10.36
CA LYS A 28 2.61 6.00 -10.11
C LYS A 28 3.87 5.38 -9.51
N VAL A 29 5.04 5.73 -10.06
CA VAL A 29 6.33 5.23 -9.56
C VAL A 29 6.60 5.79 -8.16
N LEU A 30 6.44 7.10 -7.98
CA LEU A 30 6.70 7.77 -6.71
C LEU A 30 5.76 7.29 -5.60
N SER A 31 4.48 7.04 -5.91
CA SER A 31 3.53 6.46 -4.96
C SER A 31 3.92 5.04 -4.56
N THR A 32 4.32 4.20 -5.51
CA THR A 32 4.74 2.81 -5.22
C THR A 32 6.00 2.79 -4.36
N VAL A 33 7.02 3.58 -4.71
CA VAL A 33 8.27 3.68 -3.95
C VAL A 33 8.01 4.29 -2.57
N GLY A 34 7.19 5.34 -2.49
CA GLY A 34 6.79 5.98 -1.24
C GLY A 34 6.03 5.03 -0.32
N LEU A 35 5.11 4.22 -0.85
CA LEU A 35 4.41 3.18 -0.10
C LEU A 35 5.36 2.12 0.44
N LEU A 36 6.30 1.64 -0.38
CA LEU A 36 7.32 0.69 0.07
C LEU A 36 8.17 1.27 1.19
N PHE A 37 8.62 2.52 1.04
CA PHE A 37 9.42 3.20 2.05
C PHE A 37 8.64 3.43 3.35
N LEU A 38 7.36 3.80 3.24
CA LEU A 38 6.47 3.98 4.39
C LEU A 38 6.25 2.65 5.14
N LEU A 39 6.00 1.56 4.40
CA LEU A 39 5.85 0.22 4.97
C LEU A 39 7.13 -0.22 5.68
N PHE A 40 8.28 0.04 5.07
CA PHE A 40 9.58 -0.27 5.64
C PHE A 40 9.85 0.53 6.93
N ALA A 41 9.63 1.84 6.90
CA ALA A 41 9.80 2.71 8.07
C ALA A 41 8.86 2.31 9.21
N MET A 42 7.62 1.93 8.90
CA MET A 42 6.68 1.39 9.88
C MET A 42 7.18 0.07 10.49
N GLY A 43 7.72 -0.84 9.66
CA GLY A 43 8.33 -2.09 10.14
C GLY A 43 9.53 -1.85 11.06
N VAL A 44 10.42 -0.91 10.72
CA VAL A 44 11.56 -0.53 11.57
C VAL A 44 11.12 0.05 12.90
N ARG A 45 10.12 0.96 12.89
CA ARG A 45 9.52 1.52 14.12
C ARG A 45 8.94 0.43 15.02
N LEU A 46 8.16 -0.49 14.46
CA LEU A 46 7.61 -1.63 15.21
C LEU A 46 8.70 -2.54 15.76
N GLY A 47 9.81 -2.69 15.04
CA GLY A 47 10.97 -3.48 15.48
C GLY A 47 11.84 -2.80 16.55
N GLN A 48 11.65 -1.52 16.84
CA GLN A 48 12.36 -0.79 17.90
C GLN A 48 11.59 -0.78 19.23
N GLU A 49 10.28 -1.01 19.21
CA GLU A 49 9.44 -1.13 20.41
C GLU A 49 9.70 -2.47 21.12
N GLU A 50 10.24 -2.43 22.35
CA GLU A 50 10.60 -3.62 23.12
C GLU A 50 9.40 -4.56 23.37
N PHE A 51 8.21 -3.98 23.54
CA PHE A 51 6.95 -4.69 23.76
C PHE A 51 6.57 -5.55 22.54
N LEU A 52 6.90 -5.08 21.33
CA LEU A 52 6.68 -5.84 20.11
C LEU A 52 7.82 -6.80 19.84
N ARG A 53 9.09 -6.47 20.12
CA ARG A 53 10.21 -7.43 19.96
C ARG A 53 9.97 -8.74 20.68
N MET A 54 9.50 -8.70 21.93
CA MET A 54 9.25 -9.91 22.73
C MET A 54 8.10 -10.76 22.19
N LYS A 55 7.06 -10.13 21.60
CA LYS A 55 5.95 -10.82 20.95
C LYS A 55 6.25 -11.21 19.49
N LEU A 56 7.08 -10.46 18.77
CA LEU A 56 7.45 -10.73 17.37
C LEU A 56 8.29 -12.00 17.24
N THR A 57 9.11 -12.35 18.23
CA THR A 57 9.83 -13.64 18.14
C THR A 57 8.86 -14.82 18.16
N PHE A 58 7.74 -14.71 18.90
CA PHE A 58 6.75 -15.77 19.02
C PHE A 58 5.65 -15.71 17.94
N PHE A 59 5.19 -14.51 17.58
CA PHE A 59 4.11 -14.26 16.61
C PHE A 59 4.59 -13.83 15.23
N GLY A 60 5.86 -13.46 15.07
CA GLY A 60 6.38 -12.91 13.81
C GLY A 60 6.31 -13.91 12.68
N LEU A 61 6.55 -15.19 12.96
CA LEU A 61 6.41 -16.27 11.98
C LEU A 61 4.94 -16.49 11.59
N SER A 62 4.04 -16.46 12.58
CA SER A 62 2.58 -16.56 12.36
C SER A 62 2.05 -15.36 11.56
N ALA A 63 2.53 -14.15 11.87
CA ALA A 63 2.19 -12.93 11.16
C ALA A 63 2.73 -12.92 9.73
N LEU A 64 3.92 -13.51 9.51
CA LEU A 64 4.48 -13.69 8.16
C LEU A 64 3.58 -14.63 7.34
N PHE A 65 3.20 -15.79 7.90
CA PHE A 65 2.26 -16.71 7.27
C PHE A 65 0.90 -16.08 7.02
N LEU A 66 0.39 -15.29 7.97
CA LEU A 66 -0.89 -14.58 7.82
C LEU A 66 -0.82 -13.52 6.72
N ALA A 67 0.28 -12.76 6.65
CA ALA A 67 0.51 -11.79 5.60
C ALA A 67 0.65 -12.48 4.22
N PHE A 68 1.32 -13.64 4.18
CA PHE A 68 1.44 -14.43 2.96
C PHE A 68 0.10 -15.02 2.52
N ALA A 69 -0.69 -15.53 3.46
CA ALA A 69 -2.03 -16.05 3.21
C ALA A 69 -3.00 -14.93 2.76
N ALA A 70 -2.93 -13.76 3.37
CA ALA A 70 -3.71 -12.60 2.97
C ALA A 70 -3.32 -12.09 1.58
N GLY A 71 -2.01 -12.04 1.28
CA GLY A 71 -1.50 -11.67 -0.04
C GLY A 71 -1.93 -12.67 -1.12
N ALA A 72 -1.76 -13.97 -0.86
CA ALA A 72 -2.20 -15.03 -1.77
C ALA A 72 -3.72 -15.00 -1.97
N GLY A 73 -4.49 -14.81 -0.90
CA GLY A 73 -5.94 -14.65 -0.95
C GLY A 73 -6.37 -13.45 -1.79
N ALA A 74 -5.71 -12.30 -1.62
CA ALA A 74 -5.98 -11.11 -2.42
C ALA A 74 -5.73 -11.33 -3.92
N VAL A 75 -4.66 -12.05 -4.28
CA VAL A 75 -4.35 -12.39 -5.69
C VAL A 75 -5.39 -13.34 -6.27
N VAL A 76 -5.79 -14.37 -5.52
CA VAL A 76 -6.81 -15.34 -5.94
C VAL A 76 -8.17 -14.66 -6.14
N VAL A 77 -8.57 -13.80 -5.19
CA VAL A 77 -9.82 -13.03 -5.27
C VAL A 77 -9.77 -12.04 -6.44
N ALA A 78 -8.66 -11.32 -6.63
CA ALA A 78 -8.50 -10.42 -7.77
C ALA A 78 -8.64 -11.16 -9.10
N GLY A 79 -8.00 -12.33 -9.24
CA GLY A 79 -8.13 -13.17 -10.45
C GLY A 79 -9.53 -13.75 -10.65
N LEU A 80 -10.24 -14.10 -9.57
CA LEU A 80 -11.64 -14.53 -9.63
C LEU A 80 -12.57 -13.40 -10.07
N VAL A 81 -12.39 -12.21 -9.50
CA VAL A 81 -13.16 -11.00 -9.87
C VAL A 81 -12.91 -10.65 -11.33
N GLU A 82 -11.66 -10.69 -11.79
CA GLU A 82 -11.30 -10.40 -13.17
C GLU A 82 -11.92 -11.42 -14.15
N ARG A 83 -11.96 -12.71 -13.77
CA ARG A 83 -12.66 -13.76 -14.53
C ARG A 83 -14.18 -13.55 -14.55
N MET A 84 -14.80 -13.19 -13.43
CA MET A 84 -16.25 -12.93 -13.36
C MET A 84 -16.65 -11.70 -14.18
N VAL A 85 -15.87 -10.62 -14.10
CA VAL A 85 -16.10 -9.40 -14.87
C VAL A 85 -15.87 -9.64 -16.36
N SER A 86 -14.85 -10.41 -16.74
CA SER A 86 -14.59 -10.77 -18.14
C SER A 86 -15.67 -11.69 -18.73
N ARG A 87 -16.27 -12.58 -17.94
CA ARG A 87 -17.41 -13.39 -18.38
C ARG A 87 -18.69 -12.56 -18.57
N ARG A 88 -18.85 -11.46 -17.84
CA ARG A 88 -19.99 -10.53 -17.99
C ARG A 88 -19.87 -9.58 -19.19
N LYS A 89 -18.66 -9.46 -19.77
CA LYS A 89 -18.35 -8.56 -20.90
C LYS A 89 -18.34 -9.26 -22.27
N ARG A 90 -18.58 -10.57 -22.35
CA ARG A 90 -18.87 -11.22 -23.63
C ARG A 90 -20.36 -11.01 -23.96
N PRO A 91 -20.69 -10.51 -25.17
CA PRO A 91 -22.07 -10.32 -25.60
C PRO A 91 -22.84 -11.65 -25.62
#